data_AF-A0A1Y1MTX8-F1
#
_entry.id   AF-A0A1Y1MTX8-F1
#
_cell.length_a   1.000
_cell.length_b   1.000
_cell.length_c   1.000
_cell.angle_alpha   90.00
_cell.angle_beta   90.00
_cell.angle_gamma   90.00
#
_symmetry.space_group_name_H-M   'P 1'
#
loop_
_entity.id
_entity.type
_entity.pdbx_description
1 polymer ?
#
loop_
_entity_poly.entity_id
_entity_poly.type
_entity_poly.pdbx_seq_one_letter_code
_entity_poly.pdbx_strand_id
1 'polypeptide(L)'
;LFSLLVLLGVVVFVVRLNKVMTRTPELSSGVSIYKTEALTREYVRRVDAKIKAEGIDFRKNHPSSLNRRYIVVGGSGLVGAQIILDLLDGGTPSSAIRLVDIRPPSRDEFSISGRASRVLFAQA
;
A
#
# COMPACT_ATOMS: atom_id res chain seq x y z
N LEU A 1 -4.99 -26.27 38.10
CA LEU A 1 -3.55 -25.90 38.05
C LEU A 1 -3.06 -25.64 36.63
N PHE A 2 -3.22 -26.60 35.69
CA PHE A 2 -2.82 -26.44 34.29
C PHE A 2 -3.45 -25.22 33.58
N SER A 3 -4.77 -25.03 33.70
CA SER A 3 -5.46 -23.88 33.10
C SER A 3 -5.00 -22.53 33.67
N LEU A 4 -4.57 -22.50 34.93
CA LEU A 4 -4.03 -21.30 35.57
C LEU A 4 -2.64 -20.96 35.00
N LEU A 5 -1.80 -21.97 34.74
CA LEU A 5 -0.50 -21.80 34.11
C LEU A 5 -0.62 -21.34 32.65
N VAL A 6 -1.58 -21.89 31.90
CA VAL A 6 -1.88 -21.45 30.54
C VAL A 6 -2.35 -19.99 30.54
N LEU A 7 -3.29 -19.63 31.42
CA LEU A 7 -3.78 -18.26 31.53
C LEU A 7 -2.65 -17.28 31.88
N LEU A 8 -1.78 -17.64 32.84
CA LEU A 8 -0.61 -16.85 33.19
C LEU A 8 0.34 -16.69 31.99
N GLY A 9 0.57 -17.76 31.24
CA GLY A 9 1.39 -17.73 30.02
C GLY A 9 0.82 -16.78 28.96
N VAL A 10 -0.50 -16.79 28.73
CA VAL A 10 -1.17 -15.88 27.79
C VAL A 10 -1.04 -14.44 28.26
N VAL A 11 -1.24 -14.15 29.55
CA VAL A 11 -1.09 -12.80 30.10
C VAL A 11 0.33 -12.30 29.92
N VAL A 12 1.35 -13.11 30.25
CA VAL A 12 2.76 -12.75 30.07
C VAL A 12 3.07 -12.53 28.59
N PHE A 13 2.55 -13.36 27.69
CA PHE A 13 2.73 -13.23 26.25
C PHE A 13 2.14 -11.93 25.71
N VAL A 14 0.89 -11.61 26.06
CA VAL A 14 0.21 -10.38 25.63
C VAL A 14 0.92 -9.14 26.18
N VAL A 15 1.30 -9.14 27.46
CA VAL A 15 2.05 -8.04 28.07
C VAL A 15 3.41 -7.85 27.38
N ARG A 16 4.11 -8.94 27.06
CA ARG A 16 5.38 -8.89 26.33
C ARG A 16 5.20 -8.36 24.92
N LEU A 17 4.21 -8.85 24.18
CA LEU A 17 3.90 -8.36 22.84
C LEU A 17 3.58 -6.87 22.86
N ASN A 18 2.69 -6.43 23.75
CA ASN A 18 2.34 -5.02 23.88
C ASN A 18 3.59 -4.17 24.22
N LYS A 19 4.45 -4.66 25.11
CA LYS A 19 5.71 -3.99 25.47
C LYS A 19 6.72 -3.94 24.32
N VAL A 20 6.75 -4.95 23.46
CA VAL A 20 7.63 -4.98 22.28
C VAL A 20 7.07 -4.06 21.18
N MET A 21 5.77 -4.12 20.92
CA MET A 21 5.10 -3.29 19.91
C MET A 21 5.08 -1.79 20.26
N THR A 22 5.17 -1.43 21.54
CA THR A 22 5.26 -0.03 22.00
C THR A 22 6.70 0.51 22.03
N ARG A 23 7.70 -0.32 21.76
CA ARG A 23 9.11 0.09 21.74
C ARG A 23 9.58 0.29 20.30
N THR A 24 10.12 1.45 20.03
CA THR A 24 10.98 1.65 18.87
C THR A 24 12.31 0.93 19.16
N PRO A 25 12.82 0.05 18.28
CA PRO A 25 14.15 -0.53 18.43
C PRO A 25 15.18 0.58 18.63
N GLU A 26 16.14 0.37 19.54
CA GLU A 26 17.22 1.34 19.71
C GLU A 26 17.97 1.50 18.38
N LEU A 27 18.10 2.73 17.92
CA LEU A 27 18.78 3.14 16.68
C LEU A 27 20.31 2.83 16.70
N SER A 28 20.79 2.14 17.73
CA SER A 28 22.20 1.87 18.03
C SER A 28 22.84 0.78 17.15
N SER A 29 22.08 0.16 16.24
CA SER A 29 22.57 -0.94 15.41
C SER A 29 22.66 -0.59 13.93
N GLY A 30 23.26 0.56 13.57
CA GLY A 30 23.77 0.84 12.20
C GLY A 30 22.74 0.86 11.06
N VAL A 31 21.50 0.47 11.30
CA VAL A 31 20.38 0.59 10.37
C VAL A 31 19.87 2.01 10.53
N SER A 32 20.48 2.93 9.81
CA SER A 32 19.90 4.23 9.52
C SER A 32 18.62 3.99 8.71
N ILE A 33 17.49 3.72 9.38
CA ILE A 33 16.21 3.54 8.68
C ILE A 33 15.76 4.88 8.07
N TYR A 34 16.28 6.02 8.54
CA TYR A 34 15.91 7.33 8.02
C TYR A 34 17.10 8.29 8.04
N LYS A 35 17.86 8.30 6.95
CA LYS A 35 18.72 9.43 6.56
C LYS A 35 17.84 10.60 6.03
N THR A 36 16.72 10.83 6.68
CA THR A 36 15.72 11.83 6.30
C THR A 36 15.91 13.01 7.23
N GLU A 37 15.86 14.22 6.68
CA GLU A 37 15.83 15.44 7.49
C GLU A 37 14.78 15.28 8.59
N ALA A 38 15.08 15.77 9.80
CA ALA A 38 14.11 15.76 10.89
C ALA A 38 12.80 16.41 10.41
N LEU A 39 11.66 15.82 10.79
CA LEU A 39 10.31 16.34 10.49
C LEU A 39 10.04 17.63 11.27
N THR A 40 10.78 18.68 10.96
CA THR A 40 10.60 20.03 11.51
C THR A 40 9.45 20.75 10.82
N ARG A 41 8.93 21.80 11.45
CA ARG A 41 7.88 22.64 10.86
C ARG A 41 8.34 23.26 9.54
N GLU A 42 9.61 23.66 9.47
CA GLU A 42 10.25 24.27 8.31
C GLU A 42 10.38 23.27 7.17
N TYR A 43 10.77 22.02 7.47
CA TYR A 43 10.82 20.94 6.49
C TYR A 43 9.45 20.67 5.88
N VAL A 44 8.42 20.50 6.71
CA VAL A 44 7.05 20.22 6.25
C VAL A 44 6.53 21.35 5.36
N ARG A 45 6.74 22.62 5.75
CA ARG A 45 6.34 23.79 4.94
C ARG A 45 7.07 23.82 3.60
N ARG A 46 8.37 23.52 3.58
CA ARG A 46 9.17 23.48 2.36
C ARG A 46 8.69 22.39 1.40
N VAL A 47 8.42 21.18 1.92
CA VAL A 47 7.88 20.08 1.11
C VAL A 47 6.49 20.40 0.58
N ASP A 48 5.60 20.98 1.40
CA ASP A 48 4.27 21.42 0.96
C ASP A 48 4.35 22.48 -0.16
N ALA A 49 5.19 23.51 0.01
CA ALA A 49 5.40 24.54 -1.00
C ALA A 49 5.93 23.95 -2.31
N LYS A 50 6.88 23.01 -2.23
CA LYS A 50 7.41 22.29 -3.39
C LYS A 50 6.32 21.48 -4.10
N ILE A 51 5.54 20.70 -3.35
CA ILE A 51 4.43 19.90 -3.90
C ILE A 51 3.39 20.78 -4.58
N LYS A 52 3.06 21.95 -4.00
CA LYS A 52 2.12 22.90 -4.62
C LYS A 52 2.66 23.52 -5.90
N ALA A 53 3.96 23.80 -5.96
CA ALA A 53 4.59 24.42 -7.12
C ALA A 53 4.85 23.43 -8.27
N GLU A 54 5.36 22.25 -7.95
CA GLU A 54 5.87 21.27 -8.93
C GLU A 54 4.91 20.09 -9.14
N GLY A 55 3.96 19.88 -8.23
CA GLY A 55 3.18 18.64 -8.16
C GLY A 55 3.99 17.46 -7.61
N ILE A 56 3.39 16.28 -7.64
CA ILE A 56 4.08 15.01 -7.36
C ILE A 56 3.97 14.15 -8.61
N ASP A 57 5.12 13.79 -9.19
CA ASP A 57 5.17 12.81 -10.26
C ASP A 57 5.32 11.40 -9.68
N PHE A 58 4.18 10.73 -9.50
CA PHE A 58 4.13 9.34 -9.05
C PHE A 58 4.67 8.36 -10.10
N ARG A 59 4.72 8.76 -11.38
CA ARG A 59 5.09 7.88 -12.51
C ARG A 59 6.59 7.67 -12.65
N LYS A 60 7.41 8.55 -12.06
CA LYS A 60 8.88 8.48 -12.14
C LYS A 60 9.44 7.10 -11.74
N ASN A 61 8.77 6.42 -10.81
CA ASN A 61 9.18 5.11 -10.29
C ASN A 61 8.24 3.98 -10.73
N HIS A 62 7.35 4.22 -11.72
CA HIS A 62 6.52 3.13 -12.22
C HIS A 62 7.41 2.09 -12.89
N PRO A 63 7.20 0.80 -12.59
CA PRO A 63 7.87 -0.25 -13.35
C PRO A 63 7.44 -0.13 -14.81
N SER A 64 8.40 -0.32 -15.73
CA SER A 64 8.06 -0.41 -17.15
C SER A 64 7.09 -1.56 -17.39
N SER A 65 6.20 -1.41 -18.37
CA SER A 65 5.32 -2.51 -18.77
C SER A 65 6.17 -3.73 -19.15
N LEU A 66 5.90 -4.83 -18.45
CA LEU A 66 6.43 -6.15 -18.77
C LEU A 66 5.32 -6.89 -19.52
N ASN A 67 5.67 -7.60 -20.59
CA ASN A 67 4.75 -8.45 -21.35
C ASN A 67 4.26 -9.66 -20.51
N ARG A 68 3.42 -9.40 -19.52
CA ARG A 68 2.95 -10.33 -18.48
C ARG A 68 1.45 -10.13 -18.26
N ARG A 69 0.80 -11.18 -17.74
CA ARG A 69 -0.58 -11.10 -17.26
C ARG A 69 -0.60 -10.93 -15.75
N TYR A 70 -1.53 -10.11 -15.26
CA TYR A 70 -1.67 -9.75 -13.85
C TYR A 70 -3.04 -10.18 -13.35
N ILE A 71 -3.07 -10.85 -12.21
CA ILE A 71 -4.29 -11.07 -11.42
C ILE A 71 -4.13 -10.26 -10.14
N VAL A 72 -5.01 -9.29 -9.94
CA VAL A 72 -4.99 -8.42 -8.77
C VAL A 72 -6.14 -8.82 -7.86
N VAL A 73 -5.81 -9.52 -6.77
CA VAL A 73 -6.75 -9.90 -5.72
C VAL A 73 -6.93 -8.74 -4.74
N GLY A 74 -8.16 -8.51 -4.29
CA GLY A 74 -8.49 -7.27 -3.55
C GLY A 74 -8.45 -6.04 -4.46
N GLY A 75 -8.68 -6.25 -5.76
CA GLY A 75 -8.51 -5.23 -6.81
C GLY A 75 -9.52 -4.08 -6.77
N SER A 76 -10.63 -4.23 -6.03
CA SER A 76 -11.61 -3.17 -5.79
C SER A 76 -11.26 -2.31 -4.57
N GLY A 77 -10.28 -2.73 -3.76
CA GLY A 77 -9.74 -1.96 -2.64
C GLY A 77 -8.85 -0.80 -3.08
N LEU A 78 -8.49 0.08 -2.14
CA LEU A 78 -7.69 1.28 -2.43
C LEU A 78 -6.36 0.96 -3.13
N VAL A 79 -5.60 0.00 -2.59
CA VAL A 79 -4.29 -0.38 -3.11
C VAL A 79 -4.41 -1.17 -4.41
N GLY A 80 -5.29 -2.18 -4.45
CA GLY A 80 -5.47 -3.02 -5.64
C GLY A 80 -5.94 -2.22 -6.85
N ALA A 81 -6.89 -1.31 -6.65
CA ALA A 81 -7.36 -0.43 -7.71
C ALA A 81 -6.24 0.48 -8.22
N GLN A 82 -5.42 1.04 -7.33
CA GLN A 82 -4.29 1.88 -7.74
C GLN A 82 -3.24 1.09 -8.53
N ILE A 83 -2.92 -0.14 -8.13
CA ILE A 83 -2.00 -1.01 -8.88
C ILE A 83 -2.50 -1.24 -10.31
N ILE A 84 -3.80 -1.51 -10.50
CA ILE A 84 -4.37 -1.69 -11.83
C ILE A 84 -4.22 -0.42 -12.67
N LEU A 85 -4.50 0.73 -12.08
CA LEU A 85 -4.38 2.03 -12.74
C LEU A 85 -2.92 2.34 -13.12
N ASP A 86 -1.97 2.01 -12.26
CA ASP A 86 -0.53 2.19 -12.51
C ASP A 86 -0.03 1.26 -13.61
N LEU A 87 -0.52 0.02 -13.67
CA LEU A 87 -0.23 -0.93 -14.74
C LEU A 87 -0.75 -0.43 -16.09
N LEU A 88 -1.97 0.11 -16.12
CA LEU A 88 -2.56 0.73 -17.32
C LEU A 88 -1.74 1.96 -17.76
N ASP A 89 -1.35 2.82 -16.82
CA ASP A 89 -0.53 4.01 -17.10
C ASP A 89 0.86 3.65 -17.60
N GLY A 90 1.40 2.51 -17.16
CA GLY A 90 2.64 1.91 -17.67
C GLY A 90 2.52 1.30 -19.07
N GLY A 91 1.31 1.25 -19.65
CA GLY A 91 1.06 0.69 -20.99
C GLY A 91 0.69 -0.80 -21.00
N THR A 92 0.36 -1.39 -19.85
CA THR A 92 -0.16 -2.76 -19.81
C THR A 92 -1.57 -2.78 -20.43
N PRO A 93 -1.87 -3.63 -21.43
CA PRO A 93 -3.21 -3.68 -22.00
C PRO A 93 -4.21 -4.21 -20.97
N SER A 94 -5.43 -3.65 -20.95
CA SER A 94 -6.47 -4.06 -19.98
C SER A 94 -6.82 -5.55 -20.06
N SER A 95 -6.69 -6.16 -21.26
CA SER A 95 -6.89 -7.60 -21.48
C SER A 95 -5.85 -8.49 -20.78
N ALA A 96 -4.70 -7.93 -20.39
CA ALA A 96 -3.68 -8.64 -19.61
C ALA A 96 -3.91 -8.51 -18.10
N ILE A 97 -4.92 -7.76 -17.64
CA ILE A 97 -5.21 -7.52 -16.24
C ILE A 97 -6.55 -8.16 -15.87
N ARG A 98 -6.59 -8.90 -14.77
CA ARG A 98 -7.82 -9.42 -14.17
C ARG A 98 -7.97 -8.89 -12.75
N LEU A 99 -9.08 -8.22 -12.48
CA LEU A 99 -9.46 -7.75 -11.15
C LEU A 99 -10.25 -8.87 -10.48
N VAL A 100 -9.79 -9.32 -9.31
CA VAL A 100 -10.49 -10.31 -8.49
C VAL A 100 -10.83 -9.68 -7.14
N ASP A 101 -12.12 -9.65 -6.79
CA ASP A 101 -12.57 -9.13 -5.50
C ASP A 101 -13.99 -9.62 -5.18
N ILE A 102 -14.42 -9.48 -3.92
CA ILE A 102 -15.77 -9.86 -3.46
C ILE A 102 -16.86 -8.93 -4.00
N ARG A 103 -16.50 -7.70 -4.33
CA ARG A 103 -17.40 -6.66 -4.85
C ARG A 103 -16.75 -5.90 -6.00
N PRO A 104 -17.52 -5.37 -6.96
CA PRO A 104 -16.96 -4.54 -8.04
C PRO A 104 -16.33 -3.24 -7.49
N PRO A 105 -15.36 -2.65 -8.20
CA PRO A 105 -14.77 -1.37 -7.85
C PRO A 105 -15.81 -0.25 -7.93
N SER A 106 -15.86 0.62 -6.91
CA SER A 106 -16.76 1.78 -6.87
C SER A 106 -16.11 3.07 -7.37
N ARG A 107 -14.85 2.99 -7.82
CA ARG A 107 -14.05 4.11 -8.30
C ARG A 107 -14.46 4.49 -9.72
N ASP A 108 -14.58 5.79 -10.00
CA ASP A 108 -15.02 6.31 -11.30
C ASP A 108 -14.13 5.85 -12.47
N GLU A 109 -12.84 5.60 -12.22
CA GLU A 109 -11.93 5.10 -13.23
C GLU A 109 -12.31 3.70 -13.74
N PHE A 110 -13.11 2.93 -12.99
CA PHE A 110 -13.63 1.62 -13.36
C PHE A 110 -15.10 1.66 -13.82
N SER A 111 -15.74 2.83 -13.80
CA SER A 111 -17.06 3.02 -14.39
C SER A 111 -17.05 2.82 -15.91
N ILE A 112 -18.21 2.78 -16.56
CA ILE A 112 -18.35 2.50 -18.01
C ILE A 112 -17.49 3.44 -18.89
N SER A 113 -17.36 4.71 -18.50
CA SER A 113 -16.56 5.72 -19.20
C SER A 113 -15.11 5.80 -18.69
N GLY A 114 -14.79 5.08 -17.62
CA GLY A 114 -13.49 5.12 -16.96
C GLY A 114 -12.40 4.40 -17.75
N ARG A 115 -11.15 4.80 -17.54
CA ARG A 115 -9.97 4.22 -18.22
C ARG A 115 -9.72 2.74 -17.90
N ALA A 116 -10.20 2.27 -16.75
CA ALA A 116 -10.12 0.88 -16.31
C ALA A 116 -11.43 0.10 -16.57
N SER A 117 -12.41 0.69 -17.28
CA SER A 117 -13.70 0.06 -17.65
C SER A 117 -13.56 -1.31 -18.34
N ARG A 118 -12.44 -1.52 -19.05
CA ARG A 118 -12.16 -2.73 -19.83
C ARG A 118 -11.37 -3.79 -19.06
N VAL A 119 -11.03 -3.54 -17.80
CA VAL A 119 -10.37 -4.54 -16.94
C VAL A 119 -11.44 -5.53 -16.49
N LEU A 120 -11.22 -6.81 -16.75
CA LEU A 120 -12.22 -7.83 -16.45
C LEU A 120 -12.32 -8.06 -14.94
N PHE A 121 -13.53 -7.88 -14.41
CA PHE A 121 -13.89 -8.22 -13.04
C PHE A 121 -14.27 -9.70 -12.94
N ALA A 122 -13.72 -10.38 -11.94
CA ALA A 122 -14.14 -11.72 -11.53
C ALA A 122 -14.45 -11.69 -10.04
N GLN A 123 -15.64 -12.16 -9.67
CA GLN A 123 -16.03 -12.29 -8.27
C GLN A 123 -15.34 -13.51 -7.65
N ALA A 124 -14.76 -13.32 -6.46
CA ALA A 124 -14.16 -14.40 -5.65
C ALA A 124 -15.14 -14.97 -4.62
#